data_AF-A0A7C2GJK0-F1
#
_entry.id   AF-A0A7C2GJK0-F1
#
_cell.length_a   1.000
_cell.length_b   1.000
_cell.length_c   1.000
_cell.angle_alpha   90.00
_cell.angle_beta   90.00
_cell.angle_gamma   90.00
#
_symmetry.space_group_name_H-M   'P 1'
#
loop_
_entity.id
_entity.type
_entity.pdbx_description
1 polymer ?
#
loop_
_entity_poly.entity_id
_entity_poly.type
_entity_poly.pdbx_seq_one_letter_code
_entity_poly.pdbx_strand_id
1 'polypeptide(L)'
;MRIGKLFLLGFVLFLVVVNISVSLSLSSFVDRKPVFTEKEEIIDGLKLLDTKDRMLRKLGKPKNTKKEYWGAYGDEVEYCYYEWGYVLFSPPPAPHKDLERPIEEIEITGKNVVGPRGIRIGEDYKRVIESFRCDVKEIYERAFHDVKLYEVKKSNEEKMLGFVIYNDEGEINEIWYKVLNEKYSSEFGLRFELMKKKVVKIFAYYFPGD
;
A
#
# COMPACT_ATOMS: atom_id res chain seq x y z
N MET A 1 -45.38 38.15 25.56
CA MET A 1 -44.88 36.77 25.38
C MET A 1 -44.49 36.41 23.93
N ARG A 2 -44.11 37.37 23.06
CA ARG A 2 -43.72 37.11 21.66
C ARG A 2 -42.20 37.14 21.41
N ILE A 3 -41.45 37.88 22.24
CA ILE A 3 -40.00 38.08 22.08
C ILE A 3 -39.21 36.80 22.36
N GLY A 4 -39.61 36.01 23.37
CA GLY A 4 -38.93 34.75 23.72
C GLY A 4 -39.02 33.67 22.64
N LYS A 5 -40.11 33.64 21.84
CA LYS A 5 -40.26 32.68 20.73
C LYS A 5 -39.37 33.04 19.53
N LEU A 6 -39.21 34.33 19.22
CA LEU A 6 -38.28 34.79 18.18
C LEU A 6 -36.82 34.51 18.56
N PHE A 7 -36.47 34.71 19.84
CA PHE A 7 -35.13 34.44 20.33
C PHE A 7 -34.78 32.94 20.28
N LEU A 8 -35.74 32.09 20.67
CA LEU A 8 -35.59 30.64 20.60
C LEU A 8 -35.45 30.16 19.15
N LEU A 9 -36.24 30.72 18.22
CA LEU A 9 -36.15 30.39 16.80
C LEU A 9 -34.79 30.77 16.21
N GLY A 10 -34.29 31.96 16.54
CA GLY A 10 -32.96 32.42 16.12
C GLY A 10 -31.83 31.57 16.68
N PHE A 11 -31.94 31.14 17.94
CA PHE A 11 -30.95 30.26 18.57
C PHE A 11 -30.92 28.85 17.96
N VAL A 12 -32.09 28.29 17.65
CA VAL A 12 -32.18 26.99 16.95
C VAL A 12 -31.60 27.10 15.54
N LEU A 13 -31.90 28.18 14.80
CA LEU A 13 -31.31 28.40 13.48
C LEU A 13 -29.79 28.51 13.54
N PHE A 14 -29.27 29.24 14.53
CA PHE A 14 -27.83 29.36 14.77
C PHE A 14 -27.19 28.00 15.06
N LEU A 15 -27.79 27.15 15.89
CA LEU A 15 -27.28 25.80 16.16
C LEU A 15 -27.29 24.89 14.93
N VAL A 16 -28.32 25.00 14.08
CA VAL A 16 -28.39 24.25 12.82
C VAL A 16 -27.30 24.72 11.85
N VAL A 17 -27.11 26.04 11.70
CA VAL A 17 -26.06 26.61 10.85
C VAL A 17 -24.67 26.23 11.36
N VAL A 18 -24.42 26.33 12.67
CA VAL A 18 -23.13 25.92 13.26
C VAL A 18 -22.90 24.42 13.09
N ASN A 19 -23.91 23.57 13.28
CA ASN A 19 -23.76 22.12 13.03
C ASN A 19 -23.47 21.82 11.55
N ILE A 20 -24.14 22.49 10.62
CA ILE A 20 -23.88 22.36 9.17
C ILE A 20 -22.46 22.85 8.84
N SER A 21 -22.02 23.97 9.41
CA SER A 21 -20.66 24.50 9.21
C SER A 21 -19.58 23.62 9.84
N VAL A 22 -19.83 23.03 11.02
CA VAL A 22 -18.91 22.07 11.66
C VAL A 22 -18.86 20.76 10.88
N SER A 23 -19.98 20.26 10.36
CA SER A 23 -20.00 19.06 9.50
C SER A 23 -19.37 19.32 8.13
N LEU A 24 -19.54 20.51 7.55
CA LEU A 24 -18.81 20.95 6.34
C LEU A 24 -17.31 21.10 6.59
N SER A 25 -16.91 21.64 7.76
CA SER A 25 -15.51 21.73 8.19
C SER A 25 -14.90 20.38 8.58
N LEU A 26 -15.70 19.40 8.99
CA LEU A 26 -15.24 18.01 9.14
C LEU A 26 -15.13 17.33 7.78
N SER A 27 -15.99 17.67 6.82
CA SER A 27 -15.89 17.17 5.45
C SER A 27 -14.70 17.74 4.67
N SER A 28 -14.13 18.89 5.07
CA SER A 28 -12.85 19.37 4.52
C SER A 28 -11.62 18.69 5.14
N PHE A 29 -11.78 17.85 6.17
CA PHE A 29 -10.75 16.92 6.63
C PHE A 29 -10.72 15.59 5.84
N VAL A 30 -11.55 15.42 4.81
CA VAL A 30 -11.84 14.14 4.14
C VAL A 30 -10.75 13.65 3.18
N ASP A 31 -9.64 14.36 2.99
CA ASP A 31 -8.55 13.90 2.10
C ASP A 31 -7.24 13.50 2.83
N ARG A 32 -7.35 13.11 4.10
CA ARG A 32 -6.21 12.72 4.96
C ARG A 32 -5.67 11.30 4.72
N LYS A 33 -5.84 10.71 3.54
CA LYS A 33 -5.25 9.38 3.30
C LYS A 33 -3.73 9.54 3.07
N PRO A 34 -2.88 8.73 3.70
CA PRO A 34 -1.43 8.80 3.46
C PRO A 34 -1.10 8.25 2.08
N VAL A 35 -0.04 8.75 1.44
CA VAL A 35 0.52 8.11 0.25
C VAL A 35 1.20 6.80 0.68
N PHE A 36 1.34 5.83 -0.23
CA PHE A 36 2.18 4.66 0.03
C PHE A 36 3.62 5.10 0.30
N THR A 37 4.27 4.48 1.29
CA THR A 37 5.66 4.76 1.65
C THR A 37 6.41 3.47 1.98
N GLU A 38 7.73 3.50 2.04
CA GLU A 38 8.57 2.40 2.54
C GLU A 38 8.21 1.94 3.98
N LYS A 39 7.47 2.76 4.74
CA LYS A 39 7.02 2.47 6.10
C LYS A 39 5.66 1.77 6.15
N GLU A 40 5.08 1.43 5.00
CA GLU A 40 3.80 0.74 4.92
C GLU A 40 3.86 -0.63 5.61
N GLU A 41 2.93 -0.87 6.52
CA GLU A 41 2.74 -2.19 7.11
C GLU A 41 1.98 -3.07 6.12
N ILE A 42 2.53 -4.25 5.83
CA ILE A 42 2.00 -5.18 4.83
C ILE A 42 1.10 -6.22 5.50
N ILE A 43 1.52 -6.78 6.64
CA ILE A 43 0.76 -7.80 7.36
C ILE A 43 1.12 -7.80 8.86
N ASP A 44 0.12 -7.70 9.73
CA ASP A 44 0.28 -7.75 11.20
C ASP A 44 1.40 -6.86 11.79
N GLY A 45 1.57 -5.67 11.20
CA GLY A 45 2.61 -4.71 11.59
C GLY A 45 4.03 -5.09 11.16
N LEU A 46 4.17 -6.04 10.22
CA LEU A 46 5.41 -6.27 9.48
C LEU A 46 5.46 -5.37 8.25
N LYS A 47 6.68 -4.92 7.95
CA LYS A 47 7.01 -4.15 6.74
C LYS A 47 8.20 -4.78 6.03
N LEU A 48 8.44 -4.32 4.81
CA LEU A 48 9.68 -4.62 4.09
C LEU A 48 10.89 -4.17 4.91
N LEU A 49 12.00 -4.87 4.76
CA LEU A 49 13.24 -4.69 5.53
C LEU A 49 13.15 -5.03 7.03
N ASP A 50 12.03 -5.56 7.52
CA ASP A 50 12.00 -6.19 8.84
C ASP A 50 12.82 -7.49 8.87
N THR A 51 13.22 -7.92 10.07
CA THR A 51 14.04 -9.13 10.24
C THR A 51 13.20 -10.40 10.40
N LYS A 52 13.83 -11.55 10.18
CA LYS A 52 13.23 -12.87 10.41
C LYS A 52 12.72 -13.04 11.85
N ASP A 53 13.47 -12.56 12.84
CA ASP A 53 13.04 -12.63 14.25
C ASP A 53 11.78 -11.81 14.52
N ARG A 54 11.67 -10.61 13.93
CA ARG A 54 10.44 -9.80 14.04
C ARG A 54 9.28 -10.51 13.36
N MET A 55 9.52 -11.09 12.19
CA MET A 55 8.55 -11.89 11.45
C MET A 55 8.02 -13.07 12.28
N LEU A 56 8.92 -13.89 12.86
CA LEU A 56 8.55 -15.05 13.68
C LEU A 56 7.78 -14.67 14.95
N ARG A 57 8.07 -13.51 15.56
CA ARG A 57 7.30 -13.02 16.72
C ARG A 57 5.87 -12.59 16.36
N LYS A 58 5.65 -12.12 15.14
CA LYS A 58 4.35 -11.64 14.67
C LYS A 58 3.50 -12.77 14.08
N LEU A 59 4.08 -13.52 13.15
CA LEU A 59 3.36 -14.53 12.36
C LEU A 59 3.49 -15.95 12.92
N GLY A 60 4.38 -16.17 13.90
CA GLY A 60 4.70 -17.50 14.39
C GLY A 60 5.64 -18.26 13.47
N LYS A 61 5.69 -19.60 13.61
CA LYS A 61 6.55 -20.45 12.78
C LYS A 61 5.90 -20.70 11.41
N PRO A 62 6.67 -20.61 10.31
CA PRO A 62 6.17 -21.00 8.98
C PRO A 62 5.86 -22.50 8.93
N LYS A 63 4.97 -22.89 8.01
CA LYS A 63 4.63 -24.29 7.75
C LYS A 63 5.77 -25.02 7.06
N ASN A 64 6.48 -24.31 6.18
CA ASN A 64 7.63 -24.84 5.46
C ASN A 64 8.63 -23.71 5.17
N THR A 65 9.90 -24.07 5.00
CA THR A 65 10.96 -23.15 4.58
C THR A 65 11.73 -23.75 3.41
N LYS A 66 12.04 -22.94 2.40
CA LYS A 66 12.86 -23.34 1.25
C LYS A 66 14.01 -22.36 1.09
N LYS A 67 15.23 -22.85 0.89
CA LYS A 67 16.37 -22.03 0.49
C LYS A 67 16.70 -22.28 -0.97
N GLU A 68 17.07 -21.23 -1.68
CA GLU A 68 17.40 -21.30 -3.11
C GLU A 68 18.53 -20.33 -3.44
N TYR A 69 19.53 -20.80 -4.17
CA TYR A 69 20.63 -19.94 -4.61
C TYR A 69 20.17 -19.04 -5.75
N TRP A 70 20.32 -17.73 -5.58
CA TRP A 70 19.96 -16.74 -6.59
C TRP A 70 21.24 -16.09 -7.12
N GLY A 71 21.56 -16.36 -8.39
CA GLY A 71 22.78 -15.85 -9.03
C GLY A 71 22.88 -14.33 -9.06
N ALA A 72 21.74 -13.62 -9.06
CA ALA A 72 21.69 -12.17 -8.95
C ALA A 72 22.27 -11.65 -7.62
N TYR A 73 22.11 -12.43 -6.54
CA TYR A 73 22.66 -12.10 -5.22
C TYR A 73 24.01 -12.75 -4.95
N GLY A 74 24.36 -13.81 -5.69
CA GLY A 74 25.55 -14.61 -5.39
C GLY A 74 25.44 -15.41 -4.07
N ASP A 75 24.22 -15.58 -3.55
CA ASP A 75 23.92 -16.22 -2.27
C ASP A 75 22.48 -16.77 -2.27
N GLU A 76 22.09 -17.47 -1.21
CA GLU A 76 20.77 -18.03 -1.03
C GLU A 76 19.74 -16.96 -0.62
N VAL A 77 18.52 -17.14 -1.12
CA VAL A 77 17.31 -16.54 -0.55
C VAL A 77 16.55 -17.60 0.26
N GLU A 78 15.74 -17.18 1.22
CA GLU A 78 14.93 -18.07 2.05
C GLU A 78 13.45 -17.70 1.97
N TYR A 79 12.63 -18.63 1.47
CA TYR A 79 11.19 -18.58 1.53
C TYR A 79 10.66 -19.17 2.82
N CYS A 80 9.79 -18.45 3.51
CA CYS A 80 8.99 -18.92 4.64
C CYS A 80 7.52 -18.99 4.23
N TYR A 81 6.99 -20.20 4.06
CA TYR A 81 5.62 -20.43 3.59
C TYR A 81 4.63 -20.54 4.75
N TYR A 82 3.50 -19.87 4.57
CA TYR A 82 2.32 -19.89 5.44
C TYR A 82 1.10 -20.36 4.65
N GLU A 83 0.01 -20.72 5.33
CA GLU A 83 -1.23 -21.12 4.66
C GLU A 83 -1.85 -20.00 3.80
N TRP A 84 -1.44 -18.75 4.06
CA TRP A 84 -1.96 -17.57 3.38
C TRP A 84 -1.01 -16.99 2.32
N GLY A 85 0.21 -17.51 2.16
CA GLY A 85 1.21 -16.94 1.26
C GLY A 85 2.63 -17.20 1.74
N TYR A 86 3.57 -16.29 1.46
CA TYR A 86 4.96 -16.44 1.89
C TYR A 86 5.63 -15.10 2.21
N VAL A 87 6.76 -15.22 2.93
CA VAL A 87 7.72 -14.15 3.16
C VAL A 87 9.06 -14.61 2.62
N LEU A 88 9.71 -13.79 1.79
CA LEU A 88 11.04 -14.02 1.24
C LEU A 88 12.07 -13.15 1.95
N PHE A 89 13.16 -13.77 2.35
CA PHE A 89 14.35 -13.11 2.89
C PHE A 89 15.48 -13.23 1.89
N SER A 90 16.21 -12.16 1.69
CA SER A 90 17.40 -12.14 0.85
C SER A 90 18.62 -11.62 1.58
N PRO A 91 19.82 -11.81 1.02
CA PRO A 91 21.02 -11.19 1.56
C PRO A 91 20.85 -9.66 1.64
N PRO A 92 21.52 -9.01 2.61
CA PRO A 92 21.40 -7.57 2.75
C PRO A 92 21.91 -6.83 1.51
N PRO A 93 21.12 -5.90 0.97
CA PRO A 93 21.50 -5.13 -0.19
C PRO A 93 22.58 -4.08 0.14
N ALA A 94 23.27 -3.55 -0.88
CA ALA A 94 24.33 -2.56 -0.71
C ALA A 94 24.00 -1.34 0.18
N PRO A 95 22.78 -0.75 0.15
CA PRO A 95 22.41 0.33 1.08
C PRO A 95 22.06 -0.13 2.50
N HIS A 96 21.89 -1.45 2.74
CA HIS A 96 21.48 -2.02 4.03
C HIS A 96 22.37 -3.19 4.46
N LYS A 97 23.69 -3.09 4.23
CA LYS A 97 24.68 -4.13 4.61
C LYS A 97 24.71 -4.45 6.11
N ASP A 98 24.15 -3.56 6.92
CA ASP A 98 23.99 -3.70 8.37
C ASP A 98 22.77 -4.56 8.78
N LEU A 99 21.81 -4.79 7.87
CA LEU A 99 20.66 -5.64 8.15
C LEU A 99 21.04 -7.12 8.00
N GLU A 100 20.62 -7.96 8.93
CA GLU A 100 20.73 -9.41 8.76
C GLU A 100 19.51 -9.92 7.99
N ARG A 101 19.74 -10.34 6.74
CA ARG A 101 18.76 -10.95 5.82
C ARG A 101 17.34 -10.39 5.95
N PRO A 102 17.09 -9.16 5.47
CA PRO A 102 15.80 -8.50 5.58
C PRO A 102 14.69 -9.22 4.80
N ILE A 103 13.44 -8.94 5.15
CA ILE A 103 12.29 -9.23 4.28
C ILE A 103 12.45 -8.41 3.00
N GLU A 104 12.59 -9.11 1.89
CA GLU A 104 12.56 -8.51 0.56
C GLU A 104 11.15 -8.50 0.01
N GLU A 105 10.37 -9.55 0.26
CA GLU A 105 9.09 -9.75 -0.40
C GLU A 105 8.08 -10.47 0.49
N ILE A 106 6.81 -10.08 0.34
CA ILE A 106 5.66 -10.69 1.00
C ILE A 106 4.59 -10.90 -0.05
N GLU A 107 4.15 -12.15 -0.23
CA GLU A 107 2.99 -12.50 -1.03
C GLU A 107 1.85 -12.95 -0.13
N ILE A 108 0.65 -12.41 -0.37
CA ILE A 108 -0.60 -12.79 0.29
C ILE A 108 -1.59 -13.24 -0.78
N THR A 109 -2.06 -14.49 -0.66
CA THR A 109 -3.11 -15.09 -1.52
C THR A 109 -4.26 -15.69 -0.71
N GLY A 110 -4.07 -15.92 0.59
CA GLY A 110 -5.08 -16.45 1.50
C GLY A 110 -6.05 -15.38 2.03
N LYS A 111 -7.32 -15.76 2.19
CA LYS A 111 -8.40 -14.87 2.67
C LYS A 111 -8.39 -14.59 4.18
N ASN A 112 -7.63 -15.38 4.94
CA ASN A 112 -7.67 -15.36 6.40
C ASN A 112 -6.77 -14.28 7.03
N VAL A 113 -5.98 -13.58 6.22
CA VAL A 113 -5.09 -12.50 6.68
C VAL A 113 -5.53 -11.15 6.14
N VAL A 114 -5.08 -10.11 6.83
CA VAL A 114 -5.33 -8.72 6.49
C VAL A 114 -4.05 -8.14 5.93
N GLY A 115 -4.11 -7.65 4.70
CA GLY A 115 -3.02 -6.97 4.04
C GLY A 115 -2.92 -5.50 4.45
N PRO A 116 -2.17 -4.69 3.68
CA PRO A 116 -1.94 -3.28 3.97
C PRO A 116 -3.26 -2.52 4.02
N ARG A 117 -3.35 -1.58 4.97
CA ARG A 117 -4.52 -0.71 5.18
C ARG A 117 -5.85 -1.44 5.36
N GLY A 118 -5.81 -2.69 5.82
CA GLY A 118 -7.01 -3.47 6.07
C GLY A 118 -7.55 -4.22 4.85
N ILE A 119 -6.84 -4.19 3.71
CA ILE A 119 -7.32 -4.81 2.47
C ILE A 119 -7.21 -6.33 2.55
N ARG A 120 -8.23 -7.04 2.08
CA ARG A 120 -8.27 -8.51 2.06
C ARG A 120 -8.41 -9.08 0.65
N ILE A 121 -7.97 -10.32 0.49
CA ILE A 121 -8.26 -11.12 -0.71
C ILE A 121 -9.78 -11.27 -0.86
N GLY A 122 -10.28 -10.99 -2.06
CA GLY A 122 -11.70 -10.98 -2.43
C GLY A 122 -12.37 -9.61 -2.33
N GLU A 123 -11.71 -8.58 -1.80
CA GLU A 123 -12.26 -7.22 -1.79
C GLU A 123 -12.28 -6.60 -3.19
N ASP A 124 -13.14 -5.61 -3.37
CA ASP A 124 -13.28 -4.90 -4.64
C ASP A 124 -12.11 -3.95 -4.90
N TYR A 125 -11.69 -3.82 -6.16
CA TYR A 125 -10.62 -2.90 -6.56
C TYR A 125 -10.89 -1.44 -6.11
N LYS A 126 -12.17 -1.03 -6.00
CA LYS A 126 -12.52 0.30 -5.49
C LYS A 126 -11.99 0.52 -4.08
N ARG A 127 -12.01 -0.50 -3.23
CA ARG A 127 -11.46 -0.42 -1.86
C ARG A 127 -9.95 -0.25 -1.85
N VAL A 128 -9.26 -0.83 -2.84
CA VAL A 128 -7.82 -0.60 -3.03
C VAL A 128 -7.59 0.86 -3.40
N ILE A 129 -8.21 1.34 -4.48
CA ILE A 129 -8.05 2.72 -4.95
C ILE A 129 -8.41 3.72 -3.84
N GLU A 130 -9.51 3.49 -3.13
CA GLU A 130 -9.93 4.33 -2.02
C GLU A 130 -8.94 4.29 -0.85
N SER A 131 -8.24 3.19 -0.59
CA SER A 131 -7.35 3.09 0.59
C SER A 131 -6.06 3.90 0.45
N PHE A 132 -5.66 4.26 -0.76
CA PHE A 132 -4.41 4.99 -1.02
C PHE A 132 -4.68 6.38 -1.58
N ARG A 133 -3.99 7.40 -1.05
CA ARG A 133 -4.11 8.74 -1.61
C ARG A 133 -3.46 8.81 -2.98
N CYS A 134 -4.14 9.54 -3.85
CA CYS A 134 -3.72 9.83 -5.20
C CYS A 134 -3.97 11.32 -5.44
N ASP A 135 -3.01 12.18 -5.06
CA ASP A 135 -3.00 13.55 -5.56
C ASP A 135 -2.53 13.47 -7.01
N VAL A 136 -3.50 13.32 -7.93
CA VAL A 136 -3.23 13.30 -9.36
C VAL A 136 -2.72 14.68 -9.75
N LYS A 137 -1.40 14.85 -9.80
CA LYS A 137 -0.79 16.06 -10.35
C LYS A 137 -0.74 16.00 -11.88
N GLU A 138 -0.46 14.81 -12.43
CA GLU A 138 -0.35 14.56 -13.86
C GLU A 138 -0.83 13.13 -14.16
N ILE A 139 -1.70 12.98 -15.16
CA ILE A 139 -2.12 11.67 -15.70
C ILE A 139 -1.30 11.43 -16.96
N TYR A 140 -0.47 10.40 -16.95
CA TYR A 140 0.24 9.95 -18.14
C TYR A 140 -0.42 8.68 -18.66
N GLU A 141 -1.00 8.75 -19.86
CA GLU A 141 -1.34 7.56 -20.65
C GLU A 141 -0.10 7.19 -21.49
N ARG A 142 0.59 6.10 -21.13
CA ARG A 142 1.68 5.55 -21.95
C ARG A 142 1.11 4.46 -22.85
N ALA A 143 1.53 4.44 -24.12
CA ALA A 143 1.07 3.52 -25.16
C ALA A 143 1.47 2.03 -24.97
N PHE A 144 1.91 1.63 -23.78
CA PHE A 144 2.23 0.24 -23.44
C PHE A 144 1.32 -0.17 -22.29
N HIS A 145 0.20 -0.80 -22.64
CA HIS A 145 -0.96 -1.07 -21.77
C HIS A 145 -1.66 0.22 -21.33
N ASP A 146 -2.99 0.22 -21.13
CA ASP A 146 -3.77 1.41 -20.77
C ASP A 146 -3.46 1.89 -19.33
N VAL A 147 -2.21 2.23 -19.04
CA VAL A 147 -1.72 2.57 -17.70
C VAL A 147 -2.19 3.99 -17.35
N LYS A 148 -2.96 4.12 -16.27
CA LYS A 148 -3.22 5.43 -15.65
C LYS A 148 -2.21 5.66 -14.54
N LEU A 149 -1.16 6.44 -14.82
CA LEU A 149 -0.12 6.79 -13.85
C LEU A 149 -0.49 8.06 -13.08
N TYR A 150 -0.17 8.09 -11.78
CA TYR A 150 -0.05 9.32 -11.02
C TYR A 150 1.32 9.39 -10.33
N GLU A 151 1.92 10.58 -10.34
CA GLU A 151 3.22 10.86 -9.71
C GLU A 151 3.08 11.90 -8.60
N VAL A 152 3.64 11.60 -7.43
CA VAL A 152 3.82 12.55 -6.33
C VAL A 152 5.31 12.61 -5.99
N LYS A 153 5.96 13.73 -6.35
CA LYS A 153 7.34 14.00 -5.98
C LYS A 153 7.42 14.40 -4.50
N LYS A 154 8.11 13.61 -3.67
CA LYS A 154 8.29 13.86 -2.23
C LYS A 154 9.52 14.72 -1.95
N SER A 155 10.59 14.51 -2.71
CA SER A 155 11.84 15.28 -2.67
C SER A 155 12.51 15.25 -4.06
N ASN A 156 13.69 15.84 -4.21
CA ASN A 156 14.47 15.71 -5.45
C ASN A 156 14.95 14.28 -5.73
N GLU A 157 14.91 13.38 -4.75
CA GLU A 157 15.49 12.04 -4.83
C GLU A 157 14.44 10.92 -4.66
N GLU A 158 13.25 11.23 -4.16
CA GLU A 158 12.16 10.25 -3.96
C GLU A 158 10.91 10.59 -4.78
N LYS A 159 10.46 9.61 -5.57
CA LYS A 159 9.22 9.66 -6.33
C LYS A 159 8.24 8.61 -5.84
N MET A 160 7.00 9.00 -5.64
CA MET A 160 5.90 8.08 -5.35
C MET A 160 5.04 7.94 -6.59
N LEU A 161 4.83 6.71 -7.03
CA LEU A 161 4.01 6.41 -8.19
C LEU A 161 2.83 5.54 -7.77
N GLY A 162 1.71 5.68 -8.47
CA GLY A 162 0.73 4.61 -8.51
C GLY A 162 0.07 4.51 -9.87
N PHE A 163 -0.36 3.31 -10.23
CA PHE A 163 -0.97 3.10 -11.54
C PHE A 163 -1.88 1.89 -11.60
N VAL A 164 -2.80 1.93 -12.55
CA VAL A 164 -3.76 0.87 -12.86
C VAL A 164 -3.41 0.27 -14.22
N ILE A 165 -3.22 -1.05 -14.28
CA ILE A 165 -2.98 -1.80 -15.51
C ILE A 165 -4.25 -2.54 -15.90
N TYR A 166 -4.62 -2.47 -17.17
CA TYR A 166 -5.78 -3.18 -17.74
C TYR A 166 -5.30 -4.37 -18.58
N ASN A 167 -6.11 -5.42 -18.65
CA ASN A 167 -5.91 -6.53 -19.57
C ASN A 167 -6.41 -6.15 -20.99
N ASP A 168 -6.23 -7.08 -21.93
CA ASP A 168 -6.64 -6.89 -23.34
C ASP A 168 -8.16 -6.74 -23.54
N GLU A 169 -8.96 -7.10 -22.53
CA GLU A 169 -10.42 -6.92 -22.51
C GLU A 169 -10.85 -5.55 -21.94
N GLY A 170 -9.88 -4.72 -21.51
CA GLY A 170 -10.15 -3.44 -20.86
C GLY A 170 -10.62 -3.56 -19.40
N GLU A 171 -10.46 -4.73 -18.78
CA GLU A 171 -10.71 -4.91 -17.35
C GLU A 171 -9.45 -4.60 -16.54
N ILE A 172 -9.63 -4.08 -15.33
CA ILE A 172 -8.48 -3.83 -14.43
C ILE A 172 -7.86 -5.17 -14.02
N ASN A 173 -6.59 -5.32 -14.35
CA ASN A 173 -5.78 -6.49 -14.02
C ASN A 173 -4.91 -6.25 -12.78
N GLU A 174 -4.29 -5.08 -12.65
CA GLU A 174 -3.37 -4.79 -11.55
C GLU A 174 -3.47 -3.34 -11.07
N ILE A 175 -3.21 -3.13 -9.78
CA ILE A 175 -3.01 -1.81 -9.19
C ILE A 175 -1.66 -1.79 -8.49
N TRP A 176 -0.84 -0.80 -8.79
CA TRP A 176 0.51 -0.64 -8.26
C TRP A 176 0.66 0.65 -7.49
N TYR A 177 1.48 0.59 -6.44
CA TYR A 177 2.01 1.72 -5.71
C TYR A 177 3.51 1.51 -5.53
N LYS A 178 4.32 2.53 -5.79
CA LYS A 178 5.78 2.46 -5.74
C LYS A 178 6.39 3.67 -5.06
N VAL A 179 7.50 3.45 -4.38
CA VAL A 179 8.42 4.49 -3.92
C VAL A 179 9.76 4.24 -4.60
N LEU A 180 10.14 5.12 -5.50
CA LEU A 180 11.42 5.11 -6.18
C LEU A 180 12.38 6.03 -5.46
N ASN A 181 13.55 5.52 -5.11
CA ASN A 181 14.66 6.31 -4.60
C ASN A 181 15.74 6.39 -5.70
N GLU A 182 15.80 7.54 -6.38
CA GLU A 182 16.68 7.77 -7.52
C GLU A 182 18.16 7.78 -7.12
N LYS A 183 18.48 8.14 -5.88
CA LYS A 183 19.86 8.20 -5.39
C LYS A 183 20.48 6.81 -5.26
N TYR A 184 19.69 5.83 -4.87
CA TYR A 184 20.13 4.45 -4.64
C TYR A 184 19.57 3.48 -5.67
N SER A 185 18.93 3.97 -6.74
CA SER A 185 18.23 3.17 -7.76
C SER A 185 17.29 2.10 -7.18
N SER A 186 16.76 2.32 -5.97
CA SER A 186 16.01 1.31 -5.23
C SER A 186 14.51 1.60 -5.26
N GLU A 187 13.72 0.55 -5.07
CA GLU A 187 12.27 0.63 -5.19
C GLU A 187 11.58 -0.17 -4.07
N PHE A 188 10.60 0.44 -3.42
CA PHE A 188 9.59 -0.28 -2.66
C PHE A 188 8.31 -0.32 -3.49
N GLY A 189 7.68 -1.49 -3.59
CA GLY A 189 6.47 -1.66 -4.36
C GLY A 189 5.39 -2.43 -3.62
N LEU A 190 4.15 -2.09 -3.93
CA LEU A 190 2.95 -2.79 -3.52
C LEU A 190 2.05 -2.98 -4.74
N ARG A 191 1.73 -4.24 -5.05
CA ARG A 191 0.89 -4.65 -6.16
C ARG A 191 -0.33 -5.41 -5.66
N PHE A 192 -1.47 -5.09 -6.24
CA PHE A 192 -2.70 -5.85 -6.10
C PHE A 192 -3.04 -6.47 -7.46
N GLU A 193 -3.04 -7.80 -7.55
CA GLU A 193 -3.55 -8.51 -8.72
C GLU A 193 -5.05 -8.70 -8.56
N LEU A 194 -5.77 -8.52 -9.67
CA LEU A 194 -7.22 -8.49 -9.72
C LEU A 194 -7.74 -9.52 -10.72
N MET A 195 -8.84 -10.20 -10.36
CA MET A 195 -9.60 -11.03 -11.28
C MET A 195 -11.08 -10.68 -11.11
N LYS A 196 -11.77 -10.35 -12.22
CA LYS A 196 -13.17 -9.92 -12.20
C LYS A 196 -13.43 -8.84 -11.13
N LYS A 197 -12.56 -7.81 -11.11
CA LYS A 197 -12.64 -6.65 -10.18
C LYS A 197 -12.35 -6.98 -8.71
N LYS A 198 -11.95 -8.20 -8.36
CA LYS A 198 -11.65 -8.62 -6.99
C LYS A 198 -10.17 -8.88 -6.78
N VAL A 199 -9.63 -8.49 -5.62
CA VAL A 199 -8.24 -8.76 -5.23
C VAL A 199 -8.04 -10.26 -5.09
N VAL A 200 -7.08 -10.81 -5.81
CA VAL A 200 -6.70 -12.23 -5.73
C VAL A 200 -5.31 -12.45 -5.15
N LYS A 201 -4.46 -11.42 -5.23
CA LYS A 201 -3.14 -11.41 -4.63
C LYS A 201 -2.76 -10.00 -4.18
N ILE A 202 -2.07 -9.93 -3.05
CA ILE A 202 -1.34 -8.74 -2.62
C ILE A 202 0.13 -9.10 -2.58
N PHE A 203 0.97 -8.28 -3.19
CA PHE A 203 2.39 -8.54 -3.34
C PHE A 203 3.17 -7.28 -2.98
N ALA A 204 4.00 -7.35 -1.94
CA ALA A 204 4.87 -6.26 -1.55
C ALA A 204 6.32 -6.70 -1.76
N TYR A 205 7.16 -5.82 -2.30
CA TYR A 205 8.56 -6.12 -2.58
C TYR A 205 9.45 -4.90 -2.38
N TYR A 206 10.71 -5.16 -2.09
CA TYR A 206 11.80 -4.22 -2.11
C TYR A 206 12.81 -4.68 -3.15
N PHE A 207 13.09 -3.83 -4.14
CA PHE A 207 14.14 -4.06 -5.11
C PHE A 207 15.36 -3.19 -4.74
N PRO A 208 16.48 -3.78 -4.34
CA PRO A 208 17.70 -3.03 -4.13
C PRO A 208 18.24 -2.54 -5.46
N GLY A 209 18.52 -1.25 -5.55
CA GLY A 209 19.27 -0.73 -6.68
C GLY A 209 20.75 -1.12 -6.62
N ASP A 210 21.43 -0.91 -7.75
CA ASP A 210 22.86 -1.18 -7.93
C ASP A 210 23.76 -0.27 -7.09
#